data_AF-A0A3C1H3R9-F1
#
_entry.id   AF-A0A3C1H3R9-F1
#
_cell.length_a   1.000
_cell.length_b   1.000
_cell.length_c   1.000
_cell.angle_alpha   90.00
_cell.angle_beta   90.00
_cell.angle_gamma   90.00
#
_symmetry.space_group_name_H-M   'P 1'
#
loop_
_entity.id
_entity.type
_entity.pdbx_description
1 polymer ?
#
loop_
_entity_poly.entity_id
_entity_poly.type
_entity_poly.pdbx_seq_one_letter_code
_entity_poly.pdbx_strand_id
1 'polypeptide(L)'
;MDLTGFPTEIANKAKDLLLESYPVYEDPEQIYEIRFNDYIIYQCRNESYTCWDDSEVRKGRYLIIFEKSNLLDYYQSVLFDWDNDDTKSKRKHYGIYTENHIIDVISNSAPTITKINSDSTEQKQ
;
A
#
# COMPACT_ATOMS: atom_id res chain seq x y z
N MET A 1 -24.48 -6.23 3.71
CA MET A 1 -23.90 -7.28 4.58
C MET A 1 -25.03 -8.16 5.08
N ASP A 2 -24.95 -9.47 4.89
CA ASP A 2 -25.97 -10.40 5.40
C ASP A 2 -25.69 -10.66 6.89
N LEU A 3 -26.64 -10.28 7.76
CA LEU A 3 -26.53 -10.42 9.22
C LEU A 3 -27.42 -11.54 9.77
N THR A 4 -28.03 -12.35 8.90
CA THR A 4 -29.05 -13.35 9.29
C THR A 4 -28.51 -14.50 10.15
N GLY A 5 -27.19 -14.64 10.29
CA GLY A 5 -26.53 -15.64 11.13
C GLY A 5 -26.03 -15.15 12.50
N PHE A 6 -26.18 -13.87 12.83
CA PHE A 6 -25.70 -13.30 14.11
C PHE A 6 -26.84 -13.18 15.14
N PRO A 7 -26.53 -13.28 16.46
CA PRO A 7 -27.49 -12.96 17.51
C PRO A 7 -28.12 -11.57 17.29
N THR A 8 -29.43 -11.47 17.46
CA THR A 8 -30.23 -10.28 17.11
C THR A 8 -29.71 -9.00 17.77
N GLU A 9 -29.20 -9.10 19.00
CA GLU A 9 -28.62 -7.97 19.73
C GLU A 9 -27.34 -7.43 19.07
N ILE A 10 -26.47 -8.31 18.58
CA ILE A 10 -25.23 -7.93 17.86
C ILE A 10 -25.58 -7.33 16.51
N ALA A 11 -26.54 -7.91 15.79
CA ALA A 11 -26.99 -7.41 14.50
C ALA A 11 -27.62 -6.00 14.62
N ASN A 12 -28.36 -5.73 15.71
CA ASN A 12 -28.93 -4.40 15.95
C ASN A 12 -27.85 -3.37 16.29
N LYS A 13 -26.89 -3.68 17.17
CA LYS A 13 -25.74 -2.79 17.44
C LYS A 13 -24.93 -2.49 16.18
N ALA A 14 -24.69 -3.49 15.34
CA ALA A 14 -23.98 -3.29 14.07
C ALA A 14 -24.77 -2.38 13.12
N LYS A 15 -26.10 -2.52 13.05
CA LYS A 15 -26.94 -1.61 12.27
C LYS A 15 -26.90 -0.18 12.80
N ASP A 16 -26.96 0.01 14.11
CA ASP A 16 -26.90 1.32 14.74
C ASP A 16 -25.57 2.02 14.44
N LEU A 17 -24.44 1.30 14.52
CA LEU A 17 -23.12 1.82 14.14
C LEU A 17 -23.02 2.17 12.65
N LEU A 18 -23.60 1.35 11.77
CA LEU A 18 -23.59 1.61 10.34
C LEU A 18 -24.50 2.77 9.95
N LEU A 19 -25.56 3.05 10.70
CA LEU A 19 -26.43 4.21 10.48
C LEU A 19 -25.70 5.54 10.68
N GLU A 20 -24.68 5.57 11.55
CA GLU A 20 -23.82 6.74 11.77
C GLU A 20 -22.63 6.80 10.80
N SER A 21 -22.42 5.75 9.99
CA SER A 21 -21.33 5.70 9.03
C SER A 21 -21.68 6.38 7.71
N TYR A 22 -20.65 6.86 7.00
CA TYR A 22 -20.78 7.37 5.64
C TYR A 22 -19.89 6.54 4.70
N PRO A 23 -20.36 6.26 3.47
CA PRO A 23 -19.55 5.59 2.47
C PRO A 23 -18.34 6.44 2.09
N VAL A 24 -17.18 5.79 1.95
CA VAL A 24 -15.98 6.42 1.39
C VAL A 24 -16.05 6.28 -0.12
N TYR A 25 -15.92 7.41 -0.83
CA TYR A 25 -15.82 7.45 -2.28
C TYR A 25 -14.44 7.93 -2.70
N GLU A 26 -13.95 7.39 -3.80
CA GLU A 26 -12.78 7.92 -4.48
C GLU A 26 -13.03 9.33 -5.03
N ASP A 27 -11.98 10.16 -5.01
CA ASP A 27 -12.00 11.47 -5.66
C ASP A 27 -11.45 11.32 -7.09
N PRO A 28 -12.30 11.41 -8.13
CA PRO A 28 -11.89 11.22 -9.52
C PRO A 28 -10.96 12.33 -10.04
N GLU A 29 -10.80 13.44 -9.32
CA GLU A 29 -9.87 14.52 -9.67
C GLU A 29 -8.47 14.31 -9.07
N GLN A 30 -8.30 13.28 -8.23
CA GLN A 30 -7.06 12.98 -7.50
C GLN A 30 -6.48 11.63 -7.92
N ILE A 31 -6.30 11.46 -9.23
CA ILE A 31 -5.68 10.28 -9.80
C ILE A 31 -4.16 10.48 -9.88
N TYR A 32 -3.40 9.53 -9.31
CA TYR A 32 -1.95 9.55 -9.33
C TYR A 32 -1.41 8.27 -9.95
N GLU A 33 -0.40 8.43 -10.80
CA GLU A 33 0.42 7.35 -11.32
C GLU A 33 1.71 7.27 -10.50
N ILE A 34 2.02 6.07 -10.00
CA ILE A 34 3.26 5.78 -9.28
C ILE A 34 4.04 4.75 -10.10
N ARG A 35 5.19 5.14 -10.65
CA ARG A 35 6.05 4.26 -11.46
C ARG A 35 7.32 3.90 -10.71
N PHE A 36 7.54 2.61 -10.52
CA PHE A 36 8.80 2.05 -10.07
C PHE A 36 9.53 1.42 -11.26
N ASN A 37 10.54 2.10 -11.79
CA ASN A 37 11.25 1.62 -12.98
C ASN A 37 12.18 0.43 -12.66
N ASP A 38 12.76 0.40 -11.45
CA ASP A 38 13.75 -0.58 -11.03
C ASP A 38 13.28 -1.37 -9.79
N TYR A 39 11.99 -1.78 -9.78
CA TYR A 39 11.47 -2.61 -8.71
C TYR A 39 12.05 -4.03 -8.79
N ILE A 40 12.32 -4.61 -7.64
CA ILE A 40 12.80 -5.97 -7.46
C ILE A 40 11.65 -6.87 -7.01
N ILE A 41 10.82 -6.36 -6.10
CA ILE A 41 9.67 -7.09 -5.55
C ILE A 41 8.44 -6.20 -5.64
N TYR A 42 7.33 -6.83 -5.99
CA TYR A 42 5.98 -6.29 -5.91
C TYR A 42 5.08 -7.35 -5.27
N GLN A 43 4.48 -7.03 -4.13
CA GLN A 43 3.58 -7.94 -3.42
C GLN A 43 2.30 -7.20 -3.02
N CYS A 44 1.17 -7.89 -3.13
CA CYS A 44 -0.11 -7.44 -2.59
C CYS A 44 -0.46 -8.29 -1.37
N ARG A 45 -0.79 -7.65 -0.25
CA ARG A 45 -1.27 -8.28 0.97
C ARG A 45 -2.66 -7.76 1.30
N ASN A 46 -3.50 -8.63 1.88
CA ASN A 46 -4.75 -8.19 2.47
C ASN A 46 -4.44 -7.46 3.78
N GLU A 47 -4.96 -6.23 3.91
CA GLU A 47 -4.69 -5.34 5.04
C GLU A 47 -5.03 -5.98 6.39
N SER A 48 -6.12 -6.76 6.45
CA SER A 48 -6.60 -7.38 7.68
C SER A 48 -5.69 -8.49 8.22
N TYR A 49 -4.68 -8.91 7.44
CA TYR A 49 -3.65 -9.87 7.85
C TYR A 49 -2.30 -9.19 8.12
N THR A 50 -2.29 -7.86 8.22
CA THR A 50 -1.10 -7.09 8.62
C THR A 50 -1.26 -6.57 10.03
N CYS A 51 -0.15 -6.42 10.73
CA CYS A 51 -0.13 -5.83 12.06
C CYS A 51 0.89 -4.69 12.11
N TRP A 52 0.65 -3.75 13.00
CA TRP A 52 1.59 -2.69 13.29
C TRP A 52 2.80 -3.26 14.03
N ASP A 53 3.99 -2.94 13.53
CA ASP A 53 5.26 -3.29 14.18
C ASP A 53 5.99 -1.99 14.60
N ASP A 54 6.24 -1.87 15.90
CA ASP A 54 6.92 -0.72 16.52
C ASP A 54 8.43 -0.69 16.24
N SER A 55 8.99 -1.80 15.78
CA SER A 55 10.42 -1.89 15.44
C SER A 55 10.74 -1.32 14.05
N GLU A 56 9.72 -1.08 13.23
CA GLU A 56 9.87 -0.54 11.88
C GLU A 56 10.08 0.96 11.87
N VAL A 57 11.07 1.42 11.10
CA VAL A 57 11.33 2.85 10.89
C VAL A 57 10.70 3.25 9.57
N ARG A 58 9.66 4.09 9.64
CA ARG A 58 8.85 4.47 8.48
C ARG A 58 8.51 5.95 8.45
N LYS A 59 8.30 6.47 7.23
CA LYS A 59 7.86 7.84 6.97
C LYS A 59 6.72 7.84 5.95
N GLY A 60 5.70 8.66 6.17
CA GLY A 60 4.54 8.78 5.28
C GLY A 60 3.23 8.33 5.93
N ARG A 61 2.14 8.36 5.17
CA ARG A 61 0.79 7.99 5.63
C ARG A 61 0.16 6.90 4.78
N TYR A 62 -0.05 7.18 3.49
CA TYR A 62 -0.61 6.22 2.52
C TYR A 62 0.47 5.65 1.61
N LEU A 63 1.42 6.49 1.18
CA LEU A 63 2.70 6.05 0.64
C LEU A 63 3.71 6.10 1.76
N ILE A 64 4.15 4.93 2.21
CA ILE A 64 5.10 4.75 3.30
C ILE A 64 6.45 4.35 2.73
N ILE A 65 7.51 4.96 3.24
CA ILE A 65 8.88 4.59 2.95
C ILE A 65 9.46 3.99 4.22
N PHE A 66 9.92 2.75 4.13
CA PHE A 66 10.57 2.03 5.22
C PHE A 66 12.08 2.15 5.08
N GLU A 67 12.71 2.71 6.11
CA GLU A 67 14.16 2.69 6.30
C GLU A 67 14.61 1.37 6.92
N LYS A 68 13.74 0.75 7.74
CA LYS A 68 13.91 -0.59 8.30
C LYS A 68 12.55 -1.29 8.40
N SER A 69 12.47 -2.52 7.92
CA SER A 69 11.31 -3.40 8.08
C SER A 69 11.71 -4.87 8.09
N ASN A 70 10.94 -5.71 8.80
CA ASN A 70 11.19 -7.16 8.81
C ASN A 70 11.07 -7.76 7.40
N LEU A 71 10.19 -7.20 6.59
CA LEU A 71 10.01 -7.61 5.20
C LEU A 71 11.26 -7.29 4.36
N LEU A 72 11.86 -6.11 4.54
CA LEU A 72 13.10 -5.75 3.86
C LEU A 72 14.25 -6.66 4.32
N ASP A 73 14.36 -6.94 5.62
CA ASP A 73 15.38 -7.83 6.19
C ASP A 73 15.23 -9.26 5.65
N TYR A 74 14.00 -9.78 5.60
CA TYR A 74 13.70 -11.09 5.00
C TYR A 74 14.14 -11.13 3.54
N TYR A 75 13.76 -10.13 2.75
CA TYR A 75 14.09 -10.12 1.32
C TYR A 75 15.58 -9.93 1.05
N GLN A 76 16.29 -9.16 1.88
CA GLN A 76 17.76 -9.09 1.80
C GLN A 76 18.43 -10.45 2.04
N SER A 77 17.80 -11.37 2.78
CA SER A 77 18.32 -12.71 3.03
C SER A 77 18.07 -13.69 1.87
N VAL A 78 17.06 -13.46 1.03
CA VAL A 78 16.67 -14.38 -0.05
C VAL A 78 16.97 -13.86 -1.45
N LEU A 79 17.16 -12.55 -1.63
CA LEU A 79 17.51 -11.97 -2.91
C LEU A 79 18.98 -12.22 -3.25
N PHE A 80 19.22 -12.60 -4.50
CA PHE A 80 20.58 -12.77 -5.02
C PHE A 80 21.17 -11.40 -5.37
N ASP A 81 22.27 -11.04 -4.72
CA ASP A 81 23.05 -9.85 -5.04
C ASP A 81 24.19 -10.18 -5.99
N TRP A 82 24.10 -9.69 -7.23
CA TRP A 82 25.22 -9.73 -8.16
C TRP A 82 26.21 -8.59 -7.91
N ASP A 83 25.72 -7.45 -7.42
CA ASP A 83 26.51 -6.25 -7.22
C ASP A 83 27.14 -6.18 -5.83
N ASN A 84 28.38 -5.66 -5.79
CA ASN A 84 29.11 -5.34 -4.57
C ASN A 84 28.23 -4.59 -3.54
N ASP A 85 28.58 -4.77 -2.27
CA ASP A 85 27.96 -4.31 -1.01
C ASP A 85 27.17 -2.98 -1.04
N ASP A 86 27.57 -2.06 -1.93
CA ASP A 86 27.00 -0.73 -2.14
C ASP A 86 25.54 -0.74 -2.65
N THR A 87 25.10 -1.78 -3.37
CA THR A 87 23.72 -1.86 -3.89
C THR A 87 22.69 -2.31 -2.85
N LYS A 88 23.09 -3.16 -1.88
CA LYS A 88 22.23 -3.50 -0.72
C LYS A 88 21.81 -2.26 0.05
N SER A 89 22.73 -1.32 0.24
CA SER A 89 22.50 -0.09 1.00
C SER A 89 21.47 0.85 0.37
N LYS A 90 21.19 0.70 -0.94
CA LYS A 90 20.30 1.59 -1.69
C LYS A 90 18.85 1.10 -1.75
N ARG A 91 18.61 -0.17 -1.39
CA ARG A 91 17.27 -0.76 -1.41
C ARG A 91 16.37 -0.08 -0.40
N LYS A 92 15.18 0.31 -0.86
CA LYS A 92 14.13 0.82 0.00
C LYS A 92 12.87 0.01 -0.19
N HIS A 93 12.17 -0.18 0.91
CA HIS A 93 10.85 -0.78 0.92
C HIS A 93 9.79 0.34 0.94
N TYR A 94 8.81 0.24 0.06
CA TYR A 94 7.69 1.17 -0.08
C TYR A 94 6.40 0.41 0.18
N GLY A 95 5.59 0.90 1.12
CA GLY A 95 4.24 0.39 1.35
C GLY A 95 3.21 1.37 0.80
N ILE A 96 2.31 0.91 -0.06
CA ILE A 96 1.16 1.67 -0.54
C ILE A 96 -0.07 1.11 0.15
N TYR A 97 -0.63 1.88 1.07
CA TYR A 97 -1.78 1.49 1.87
C TYR A 97 -3.04 1.95 1.17
N THR A 98 -3.85 0.97 0.78
CA THR A 98 -5.20 1.15 0.26
C THR A 98 -6.19 0.58 1.28
N GLU A 99 -7.49 0.78 1.07
CA GLU A 99 -8.54 0.30 1.99
C GLU A 99 -8.42 -1.20 2.32
N ASN A 100 -8.35 -2.06 1.30
CA ASN A 100 -8.37 -3.52 1.49
C ASN A 100 -7.00 -4.18 1.31
N HIS A 101 -6.06 -3.47 0.68
CA HIS A 101 -4.79 -4.03 0.28
C HIS A 101 -3.62 -3.14 0.68
N ILE A 102 -2.52 -3.79 1.03
CA ILE A 102 -1.22 -3.17 1.16
C ILE A 102 -0.36 -3.68 0.01
N ILE A 103 0.17 -2.76 -0.79
CA ILE A 103 1.10 -3.08 -1.86
C ILE A 103 2.51 -2.77 -1.36
N ASP A 104 3.32 -3.80 -1.20
CA ASP A 104 4.72 -3.69 -0.80
C ASP A 104 5.60 -3.75 -2.05
N VAL A 105 6.45 -2.74 -2.22
CA VAL A 105 7.39 -2.64 -3.34
C VAL A 105 8.80 -2.46 -2.80
N ILE A 106 9.74 -3.29 -3.23
CA ILE A 106 11.16 -3.09 -2.94
C ILE A 106 11.85 -2.64 -4.23
N SER A 107 12.54 -1.51 -4.15
CA SER A 107 13.18 -0.87 -5.31
C SER A 107 14.55 -0.29 -4.94
N ASN A 108 15.46 -0.27 -5.91
CA ASN A 108 16.76 0.40 -5.79
C ASN A 108 16.67 1.90 -6.04
N SER A 109 15.64 2.35 -6.75
CA SER A 109 15.39 3.75 -7.08
C SER A 109 14.07 4.24 -6.49
N ALA A 110 13.96 5.55 -6.29
CA ALA A 110 12.72 6.17 -5.86
C ALA A 110 11.68 6.13 -7.00
N PRO A 111 10.38 5.94 -6.69
CA PRO A 111 9.34 5.99 -7.70
C PRO A 111 9.17 7.39 -8.26
N THR A 112 8.74 7.46 -9.52
CA THR A 112 8.21 8.69 -10.11
C THR A 112 6.72 8.77 -9.83
N ILE A 113 6.24 9.90 -9.31
CA ILE A 113 4.82 10.12 -9.00
C ILE A 113 4.30 11.25 -9.90
N THR A 114 3.26 10.98 -10.66
CA THR A 114 2.65 11.94 -11.60
C THR A 114 1.17 12.04 -11.32
N LYS A 115 0.64 13.25 -11.14
CA LYS A 115 -0.82 13.46 -11.11
C LYS A 115 -1.37 13.35 -12.54
N ILE A 116 -2.37 12.50 -12.74
CA ILE A 116 -3.07 12.38 -14.01
C ILE A 116 -4.20 13.41 -13.99
N ASN A 117 -4.15 14.37 -14.92
CA ASN A 117 -5.25 15.29 -15.14
C ASN A 117 -6.23 14.64 -16.14
N SER A 118 -7.50 14.63 -15.78
CA SER A 118 -8.58 14.02 -16.57
C SER A 118 -8.86 14.71 -17.92
N ASP A 119 -8.18 15.83 -18.23
CA ASP A 119 -8.41 16.67 -19.41
C ASP A 119 -7.49 16.38 -20.62
N SER A 120 -6.95 15.17 -20.78
CA SER A 120 -6.06 14.87 -21.92
C SER A 120 -6.30 13.54 -22.63
N THR A 121 -7.53 13.03 -22.56
CA THR A 121 -7.97 11.89 -23.40
C THR A 121 -8.98 12.29 -24.47
N GLU A 122 -8.79 13.44 -25.12
CA GLU A 122 -9.33 13.71 -26.46
C GLU A 122 -8.29 14.50 -27.25
N GLN A 123 -7.30 13.80 -27.79
CA GLN A 123 -6.64 14.10 -29.07
C GLN A 123 -5.43 13.18 -29.25
N LYS A 124 -5.64 12.06 -29.94
CA LYS A 124 -4.66 11.50 -30.87
C LYS A 124 -5.40 10.63 -31.90
N GLN A 125 -5.55 11.26 -33.07
CA GLN A 125 -5.76 10.79 -34.46
C GLN A 125 -6.08 9.32 -34.69
#